data_AF-A0A3M2FZG3-F1
#
_entry.id   AF-A0A3M2FZG3-F1
#
_cell.length_a   1.000
_cell.length_b   1.000
_cell.length_c   1.000
_cell.angle_alpha   90.00
_cell.angle_beta   90.00
_cell.angle_gamma   90.00
#
_symmetry.space_group_name_H-M   'P 1'
#
loop_
_entity.id
_entity.type
_entity.pdbx_description
1 polymer ?
#
loop_
_entity_poly.entity_id
_entity_poly.type
_entity_poly.pdbx_seq_one_letter_code
_entity_poly.pdbx_strand_id
1 'polypeptide(L)'
;MKASSLSQKQAELKSMISYQIGRGCAVELEMIRLAETPLAEINPTALADAHWKLSLSLSPRRPELVHLMQSGSHSWASFLGAIPELRRWVIFHLLSVLVFVGVIVTAAQVNDLWWRVAAYTSGAILGATIITVLTLSQKVFNLVYQPEEDRPQGWLFGIRVGFGIALGFALPGDAMLPIIEPSIANPLLAVLGGYSGSIVVEAYRGGVRMYRLMIRRVQEIYAWMRESLRWIHHVIQSIHRKSA
;
A
#
# COMPACT_ATOMS: atom_id res chain seq x y z
N MET A 1 30.38 11.31 9.95
CA MET A 1 29.48 10.13 9.99
C MET A 1 29.79 9.32 11.24
N LYS A 2 28.79 8.88 12.02
CA LYS A 2 29.02 8.06 13.24
C LYS A 2 29.38 6.62 12.84
N ALA A 3 30.25 5.95 13.59
CA ALA A 3 30.66 4.56 13.32
C ALA A 3 29.47 3.59 13.15
N SER A 4 28.37 3.81 13.89
CA SER A 4 27.12 3.03 13.76
C SER A 4 26.44 3.13 12.39
N SER A 5 26.65 4.23 11.65
CA SER A 5 26.10 4.44 10.30
C SER A 5 26.92 3.74 9.21
N LEU A 6 28.21 3.50 9.46
CA LEU A 6 29.11 2.82 8.53
C LEU A 6 28.91 1.30 8.57
N SER A 7 28.83 0.73 9.78
CA SER A 7 28.54 -0.69 9.97
C SER A 7 27.19 -1.09 9.35
N GLN A 8 26.17 -0.23 9.51
CA GLN A 8 24.87 -0.44 8.92
C GLN A 8 24.92 -0.40 7.38
N LYS A 9 25.54 0.63 6.79
CA LYS A 9 25.71 0.73 5.32
C LYS A 9 26.49 -0.44 4.73
N GLN A 10 27.48 -0.96 5.44
CA GLN A 10 28.24 -2.12 4.99
C GLN A 10 27.39 -3.41 5.03
N ALA A 11 26.58 -3.60 6.08
CA ALA A 11 25.65 -4.72 6.17
C ALA A 11 24.58 -4.65 5.07
N GLU A 12 24.03 -3.46 4.82
CA GLU A 12 23.10 -3.19 3.73
C GLU A 12 23.73 -3.51 2.37
N LEU A 13 24.97 -3.06 2.11
CA LEU A 13 25.72 -3.38 0.89
C LEU A 13 25.92 -4.89 0.71
N LYS A 14 26.31 -5.63 1.75
CA LYS A 14 26.44 -7.10 1.68
C LYS A 14 25.13 -7.79 1.32
N SER A 15 24.04 -7.44 2.00
CA SER A 15 22.71 -8.00 1.71
C SER A 15 22.29 -7.73 0.27
N MET A 16 22.57 -6.52 -0.20
CA MET A 16 22.29 -6.06 -1.55
C MET A 16 23.07 -6.87 -2.61
N ILE A 17 24.37 -7.11 -2.39
CA ILE A 17 25.21 -7.94 -3.27
C ILE A 17 24.71 -9.38 -3.31
N SER A 18 24.45 -9.99 -2.15
CA SER A 18 23.94 -11.37 -2.08
C SER A 18 22.62 -11.52 -2.82
N TYR A 19 21.74 -10.52 -2.76
CA TYR A 19 20.49 -10.51 -3.50
C TYR A 19 20.71 -10.50 -5.03
N GLN A 20 21.62 -9.65 -5.55
CA GLN A 20 21.92 -9.64 -6.99
C GLN A 20 22.52 -10.96 -7.47
N ILE A 21 23.49 -11.50 -6.74
CA ILE A 21 24.13 -12.79 -7.08
C ILE A 21 23.09 -13.91 -7.06
N GLY A 22 22.21 -13.96 -6.04
CA GLY A 22 21.13 -14.94 -5.94
C GLY A 22 20.09 -14.84 -7.09
N ARG A 23 20.06 -13.72 -7.81
CA ARG A 23 19.22 -13.50 -9.00
C ARG A 23 19.97 -13.68 -10.32
N GLY A 24 21.26 -14.04 -10.28
CA GLY A 24 22.11 -14.18 -11.46
C GLY A 24 22.53 -12.84 -12.09
N CYS A 25 22.42 -11.72 -11.36
CA CYS A 25 22.88 -10.42 -11.81
C CYS A 25 24.38 -10.26 -11.57
N ALA A 26 25.08 -9.64 -12.52
CA ALA A 26 26.49 -9.32 -12.39
C ALA A 26 26.67 -8.16 -11.41
N VAL A 27 27.56 -8.35 -10.42
CA VAL A 27 27.98 -7.32 -9.46
C VAL A 27 29.45 -6.99 -9.74
N GLU A 28 29.79 -5.71 -9.75
CA GLU A 28 31.18 -5.28 -9.89
C GLU A 28 32.04 -5.80 -8.74
N LEU A 29 33.19 -6.40 -9.09
CA LEU A 29 34.10 -7.04 -8.14
C LEU A 29 34.62 -6.06 -7.07
N GLU A 30 34.75 -4.78 -7.43
CA GLU A 30 35.13 -3.71 -6.50
C GLU A 30 34.09 -3.50 -5.40
N MET A 31 32.79 -3.64 -5.70
CA MET A 31 31.72 -3.50 -4.70
C MET A 31 31.74 -4.67 -3.71
N ILE A 32 32.05 -5.89 -4.18
CA ILE A 32 32.22 -7.08 -3.34
C ILE A 32 33.39 -6.89 -2.38
N ARG A 33 34.56 -6.49 -2.92
CA ARG A 33 35.75 -6.21 -2.12
C ARG A 33 35.52 -5.12 -1.09
N LEU A 34 34.83 -4.05 -1.47
CA LEU A 34 34.51 -2.95 -0.57
C LEU A 34 33.54 -3.39 0.54
N ALA A 35 32.58 -4.26 0.24
CA ALA A 35 31.69 -4.83 1.25
C ALA A 35 32.43 -5.73 2.26
N GLU A 36 33.50 -6.41 1.84
CA GLU A 36 34.31 -7.30 2.69
C GLU A 36 35.42 -6.58 3.46
N THR A 37 35.76 -5.34 3.08
CA THR A 37 36.84 -4.57 3.72
C THR A 37 36.54 -4.28 5.21
N PRO A 38 37.49 -4.45 6.13
CA PRO A 38 37.27 -4.12 7.54
C PRO A 38 36.82 -2.66 7.74
N LEU A 39 35.90 -2.41 8.69
CA LEU A 39 35.36 -1.06 8.95
C LEU A 39 36.43 -0.01 9.27
N ALA A 40 37.55 -0.42 9.83
CA ALA A 40 38.68 0.46 10.18
C ALA A 40 39.42 0.99 8.94
N GLU A 41 39.32 0.30 7.80
CA GLU A 41 40.05 0.58 6.56
C GLU A 41 39.13 1.06 5.43
N ILE A 42 37.82 1.08 5.69
CA ILE A 42 36.82 1.49 4.72
C ILE A 42 36.84 3.00 4.49
N ASN A 43 36.92 3.40 3.22
CA ASN A 43 36.65 4.78 2.83
C ASN A 43 35.13 5.03 2.89
N PRO A 44 34.64 5.93 3.78
CA PRO A 44 33.22 6.21 3.96
C PRO A 44 32.52 6.66 2.67
N THR A 45 33.22 7.44 1.85
CA THR A 45 32.69 7.99 0.60
C THR A 45 32.56 6.91 -0.45
N ALA A 46 33.58 6.06 -0.60
CA ALA A 46 33.51 4.91 -1.51
C ALA A 46 32.38 3.94 -1.10
N LEU A 47 32.22 3.69 0.21
CA LEU A 47 31.14 2.83 0.72
C LEU A 47 29.76 3.45 0.44
N ALA A 48 29.61 4.76 0.65
CA ALA A 48 28.37 5.46 0.34
C ALA A 48 28.06 5.44 -1.16
N ASP A 49 29.06 5.62 -2.03
CA ASP A 49 28.91 5.59 -3.48
C ASP A 49 28.59 4.19 -3.99
N ALA A 50 29.26 3.15 -3.50
CA ALA A 50 28.95 1.77 -3.84
C ALA A 50 27.56 1.37 -3.35
N HIS A 51 27.22 1.72 -2.12
CA HIS A 51 25.87 1.54 -1.58
C HIS A 51 24.83 2.28 -2.43
N TRP A 52 25.11 3.52 -2.85
CA TRP A 52 24.24 4.28 -3.73
C TRP A 52 24.09 3.61 -5.09
N LYS A 53 25.18 3.32 -5.80
CA LYS A 53 25.19 2.66 -7.11
C LYS A 53 24.48 1.31 -7.08
N LEU A 54 24.75 0.50 -6.06
CA LEU A 54 24.12 -0.81 -5.92
C LEU A 54 22.67 -0.67 -5.49
N SER A 55 22.33 0.31 -4.64
CA SER A 55 20.92 0.63 -4.36
C SER A 55 20.20 1.14 -5.60
N LEU A 56 20.86 1.82 -6.55
CA LEU A 56 20.24 2.20 -7.82
C LEU A 56 19.94 0.99 -8.71
N SER A 57 20.74 -0.06 -8.61
CA SER A 57 20.53 -1.33 -9.34
C SER A 57 19.66 -2.34 -8.58
N LEU A 58 19.39 -2.12 -7.28
CA LEU A 58 18.61 -3.00 -6.39
C LEU A 58 17.28 -2.44 -5.89
N SER A 59 17.14 -1.13 -5.83
CA SER A 59 15.85 -0.44 -5.69
C SER A 59 14.96 -0.88 -6.87
N PRO A 60 13.61 -0.81 -6.84
CA PRO A 60 12.75 -1.45 -7.83
C PRO A 60 12.77 -0.72 -9.18
N ARG A 61 13.92 -0.23 -9.62
CA ARG A 61 14.27 0.17 -10.96
C ARG A 61 14.56 -1.08 -11.76
N ARG A 62 13.49 -1.77 -12.17
CA ARG A 62 13.54 -2.41 -13.50
C ARG A 62 14.08 -1.35 -14.47
N PRO A 63 15.02 -1.64 -15.36
CA PRO A 63 15.56 -0.66 -16.32
C PRO A 63 14.44 0.14 -17.02
N GLU A 64 13.31 -0.52 -17.25
CA GLU A 64 12.02 0.03 -17.71
C GLU A 64 11.52 1.24 -16.87
N LEU A 65 11.65 1.21 -15.55
CA LEU A 65 11.21 2.27 -14.63
C LEU A 65 12.06 3.53 -14.75
N VAL A 66 13.38 3.35 -14.82
CA VAL A 66 14.34 4.44 -15.02
C VAL A 66 14.13 5.05 -16.39
N HIS A 67 13.95 4.21 -17.41
CA HIS A 67 13.61 4.65 -18.74
C HIS A 67 12.26 5.39 -18.77
N LEU A 68 11.22 4.94 -18.06
CA LEU A 68 9.94 5.65 -17.96
C LEU A 68 10.03 6.98 -17.22
N MET A 69 10.82 7.07 -16.16
CA MET A 69 11.06 8.32 -15.43
C MET A 69 11.91 9.30 -16.25
N GLN A 70 12.87 8.82 -17.05
CA GLN A 70 13.77 9.63 -17.86
C GLN A 70 13.18 10.00 -19.24
N SER A 71 12.35 9.14 -19.82
CA SER A 71 11.78 9.35 -21.17
C SER A 71 10.65 10.38 -21.19
N GLY A 72 10.15 10.81 -20.03
CA GLY A 72 9.05 11.78 -19.94
C GLY A 72 7.80 11.35 -20.71
N SER A 73 7.68 10.07 -21.11
CA SER A 73 6.74 9.68 -22.15
C SER A 73 5.31 9.69 -21.60
N HIS A 74 4.44 10.45 -22.27
CA HIS A 74 3.02 10.59 -21.97
C HIS A 74 2.20 9.41 -22.51
N SER A 75 2.60 8.17 -22.20
CA SER A 75 1.80 7.00 -22.51
C SER A 75 0.77 6.74 -21.39
N TRP A 76 -0.39 6.15 -21.71
CA TRP A 76 -1.36 5.72 -20.69
C TRP A 76 -0.74 4.84 -19.59
N ALA A 77 0.31 4.10 -19.94
CA ALA A 77 1.10 3.28 -19.03
C ALA A 77 1.87 4.10 -17.96
N SER A 78 2.32 5.32 -18.26
CA SER A 78 2.98 6.18 -17.25
C SER A 78 1.99 6.82 -16.28
N PHE A 79 0.73 7.03 -16.70
CA PHE A 79 -0.35 7.53 -15.84
C PHE A 79 -0.78 6.51 -14.76
N LEU A 80 -0.78 5.22 -15.10
CA LEU A 80 -1.22 4.13 -14.19
C LEU A 80 -0.15 3.69 -13.18
N GLY A 81 1.05 4.25 -13.25
CA GLY A 81 2.12 3.98 -12.31
C GLY A 81 3.40 3.47 -12.96
N ALA A 82 4.51 3.71 -12.29
CA ALA A 82 5.82 3.58 -12.89
C ALA A 82 6.21 2.08 -13.09
N ILE A 83 5.89 1.18 -12.15
CA ILE A 83 6.15 -0.28 -12.24
C ILE A 83 4.92 -1.09 -12.72
N PRO A 84 5.10 -2.22 -13.44
CA PRO A 84 3.98 -3.06 -13.90
C PRO A 84 3.07 -3.58 -12.79
N GLU A 85 3.62 -3.87 -11.62
CA GLU A 85 2.84 -4.33 -10.47
C GLU A 85 1.90 -3.23 -9.94
N LEU A 86 2.39 -2.00 -9.80
CA LEU A 86 1.58 -0.85 -9.42
C LEU A 86 0.45 -0.62 -10.43
N ARG A 87 0.72 -0.73 -11.74
CA ARG A 87 -0.32 -0.61 -12.77
C ARG A 87 -1.41 -1.67 -12.61
N ARG A 88 -1.04 -2.93 -12.37
CA ARG A 88 -2.01 -4.00 -12.12
C ARG A 88 -2.89 -3.68 -10.91
N TRP A 89 -2.30 -3.20 -9.82
CA TRP A 89 -3.06 -2.82 -8.63
C TRP A 89 -3.92 -1.57 -8.82
N VAL A 90 -3.49 -0.60 -9.61
CA VAL A 90 -4.30 0.57 -9.98
C VAL A 90 -5.49 0.15 -10.85
N ILE A 91 -5.27 -0.69 -11.87
CA ILE A 91 -6.37 -1.24 -12.70
C ILE A 91 -7.33 -2.05 -11.81
N PHE A 92 -6.80 -2.90 -10.96
CA PHE A 92 -7.61 -3.71 -10.05
C PHE A 92 -8.38 -2.83 -9.04
N HIS A 93 -7.79 -1.72 -8.58
CA HIS A 93 -8.49 -0.75 -7.75
C HIS A 93 -9.65 -0.10 -8.51
N LEU A 94 -9.44 0.38 -9.73
CA LEU A 94 -10.51 0.96 -10.56
C LEU A 94 -11.64 -0.06 -10.82
N LEU A 95 -11.30 -1.31 -11.14
CA LEU A 95 -12.28 -2.38 -11.27
C LEU A 95 -13.04 -2.64 -9.97
N SER A 96 -12.34 -2.63 -8.83
CA SER A 96 -12.97 -2.82 -7.52
C SER A 96 -13.95 -1.70 -7.15
N VAL A 97 -13.68 -0.46 -7.57
CA VAL A 97 -14.64 0.66 -7.43
C VAL A 97 -15.91 0.37 -8.22
N LEU A 98 -15.77 -0.01 -9.50
CA LEU A 98 -16.93 -0.32 -10.35
C LEU A 98 -17.76 -1.48 -9.80
N VAL A 99 -17.10 -2.56 -9.38
CA VAL A 99 -17.77 -3.72 -8.78
C VAL A 99 -18.46 -3.34 -7.48
N PHE A 100 -17.80 -2.59 -6.59
CA PHE A 100 -18.38 -2.16 -5.32
C PHE A 100 -19.63 -1.31 -5.52
N VAL A 101 -19.56 -0.31 -6.42
CA VAL A 101 -20.71 0.55 -6.73
C VAL A 101 -21.87 -0.28 -7.30
N GLY A 102 -21.59 -1.15 -8.28
CA GLY A 102 -22.61 -2.02 -8.87
C GLY A 102 -23.26 -2.93 -7.84
N VAL A 103 -22.46 -3.58 -7.00
CA VAL A 103 -22.95 -4.51 -5.97
C VAL A 103 -23.74 -3.78 -4.89
N ILE A 104 -23.32 -2.60 -4.43
CA ILE A 104 -24.08 -1.82 -3.44
C ILE A 104 -25.44 -1.40 -3.98
N VAL A 105 -25.49 -0.89 -5.20
CA VAL A 105 -26.76 -0.46 -5.82
C VAL A 105 -27.72 -1.63 -5.93
N THR A 106 -27.23 -2.80 -6.37
CA THR A 106 -28.06 -4.01 -6.45
C THR A 106 -28.45 -4.55 -5.07
N ALA A 107 -27.54 -4.57 -4.10
CA ALA A 107 -27.83 -5.05 -2.75
C ALA A 107 -28.81 -4.14 -1.98
N ALA A 108 -28.85 -2.84 -2.29
CA ALA A 108 -29.85 -1.92 -1.75
C ALA A 108 -31.25 -2.21 -2.31
N GLN A 109 -31.34 -2.69 -3.55
CA GLN A 109 -32.62 -3.03 -4.21
C GLN A 109 -33.09 -4.44 -3.87
N VAL A 110 -32.14 -5.38 -3.77
CA VAL A 110 -32.38 -6.81 -3.56
C VAL A 110 -31.93 -7.16 -2.16
N ASN A 111 -32.88 -7.24 -1.23
CA ASN A 111 -32.63 -7.55 0.17
C ASN A 111 -32.31 -9.04 0.41
N ASP A 112 -31.28 -9.54 -0.27
CA ASP A 112 -30.85 -10.94 -0.29
C ASP A 112 -29.50 -11.11 0.43
N LEU A 113 -29.34 -12.25 1.10
CA LEU A 113 -28.14 -12.56 1.89
C LEU A 113 -26.86 -12.57 1.02
N TRP A 114 -26.92 -13.12 -0.19
CA TRP A 114 -25.75 -13.23 -1.06
C TRP A 114 -25.33 -11.88 -1.60
N TRP A 115 -26.28 -11.00 -1.90
CA TRP A 115 -26.00 -9.63 -2.29
C TRP A 115 -25.40 -8.80 -1.15
N ARG A 116 -25.84 -9.03 0.09
CA ARG A 116 -25.19 -8.45 1.27
C ARG A 116 -23.75 -8.95 1.42
N VAL A 117 -23.51 -10.26 1.35
CA VAL A 117 -22.16 -10.87 1.39
C VAL A 117 -21.26 -10.31 0.29
N ALA A 118 -21.79 -10.16 -0.93
CA ALA A 118 -21.08 -9.55 -2.04
C ALA A 118 -20.73 -8.08 -1.77
N ALA A 119 -21.64 -7.30 -1.15
CA ALA A 119 -21.40 -5.90 -0.79
C ALA A 119 -20.29 -5.75 0.26
N TYR A 120 -20.28 -6.61 1.28
CA TYR A 120 -19.18 -6.64 2.27
C TYR A 120 -17.84 -7.02 1.62
N THR A 121 -17.86 -8.07 0.80
CA THR A 121 -16.63 -8.60 0.17
C THR A 121 -16.04 -7.60 -0.82
N SER A 122 -16.87 -6.99 -1.66
CA SER A 122 -16.44 -5.94 -2.60
C SER A 122 -15.94 -4.70 -1.86
N GLY A 123 -16.57 -4.32 -0.76
CA GLY A 123 -16.09 -3.23 0.11
C GLY A 123 -14.73 -3.53 0.70
N ALA A 124 -14.55 -4.69 1.31
CA ALA A 124 -13.28 -5.13 1.88
C ALA A 124 -12.16 -5.18 0.83
N ILE A 125 -12.46 -5.68 -0.38
CA ILE A 125 -11.54 -5.66 -1.52
C ILE A 125 -11.17 -4.23 -1.89
N LEU A 126 -12.14 -3.32 -2.03
CA LEU A 126 -11.88 -1.92 -2.35
C LEU A 126 -10.97 -1.26 -1.30
N GLY A 127 -11.25 -1.47 -0.01
CA GLY A 127 -10.40 -1.00 1.08
C GLY A 127 -8.97 -1.53 0.99
N ALA A 128 -8.83 -2.83 0.79
CA ALA A 128 -7.54 -3.50 0.68
C ALA A 128 -6.75 -3.04 -0.56
N THR A 129 -7.41 -2.75 -1.69
CA THR A 129 -6.73 -2.25 -2.89
C THR A 129 -6.21 -0.83 -2.68
N ILE A 130 -6.96 0.07 -2.02
CA ILE A 130 -6.52 1.44 -1.72
C ILE A 130 -5.19 1.42 -0.98
N ILE A 131 -5.13 0.70 0.14
CA ILE A 131 -3.92 0.67 0.97
C ILE A 131 -2.76 -0.03 0.26
N THR A 132 -3.04 -1.04 -0.57
CA THR A 132 -2.01 -1.72 -1.37
C THR A 132 -1.41 -0.80 -2.43
N VAL A 133 -2.23 -0.04 -3.14
CA VAL A 133 -1.77 0.98 -4.10
C VAL A 133 -0.96 2.06 -3.40
N LEU A 134 -1.42 2.56 -2.24
CA LEU A 134 -0.67 3.56 -1.48
C LEU A 134 0.68 3.04 -1.00
N THR A 135 0.74 1.82 -0.46
CA THR A 135 2.00 1.19 -0.03
C THR A 135 2.96 1.04 -1.21
N LEU A 136 2.49 0.51 -2.34
CA LEU A 136 3.34 0.33 -3.53
C LEU A 136 3.82 1.67 -4.10
N SER A 137 2.95 2.69 -4.16
CA SER A 137 3.33 4.04 -4.58
C SER A 137 4.38 4.66 -3.66
N GLN A 138 4.26 4.47 -2.35
CA GLN A 138 5.27 4.93 -1.38
C GLN A 138 6.60 4.20 -1.56
N LYS A 139 6.60 2.89 -1.83
CA LYS A 139 7.84 2.15 -2.14
C LYS A 139 8.53 2.68 -3.38
N VAL A 140 7.76 2.93 -4.44
CA VAL A 140 8.28 3.52 -5.69
C VAL A 140 8.83 4.92 -5.44
N PHE A 141 8.15 5.74 -4.65
CA PHE A 141 8.56 7.12 -4.36
C PHE A 141 9.78 7.21 -3.44
N ASN A 142 9.82 6.37 -2.39
CA ASN A 142 10.90 6.41 -1.39
C ASN A 142 12.18 5.71 -1.88
N LEU A 143 12.13 4.92 -2.96
CA LEU A 143 13.28 4.22 -3.53
C LEU A 143 14.02 3.31 -2.53
N VAL A 144 13.40 2.93 -1.40
CA VAL A 144 14.01 2.08 -0.37
C VAL A 144 13.69 0.62 -0.65
N TYR A 145 14.73 -0.20 -0.83
CA TYR A 145 14.61 -1.66 -0.81
C TYR A 145 14.46 -2.13 0.64
N GLN A 146 13.37 -2.84 0.94
CA GLN A 146 13.12 -3.44 2.25
C GLN A 146 12.94 -4.96 2.09
N PRO A 147 13.94 -5.79 2.41
CA PRO A 147 13.89 -7.25 2.21
C PRO A 147 12.82 -7.94 3.06
N GLU A 148 12.41 -7.35 4.18
CA GLU A 148 11.31 -7.85 5.02
C GLU A 148 9.93 -7.76 4.34
N GLU A 149 9.84 -6.99 3.24
CA GLU A 149 8.62 -6.76 2.49
C GLU A 149 8.50 -7.59 1.19
N ASP A 150 9.42 -8.52 0.94
CA ASP A 150 9.36 -9.50 -0.17
C ASP A 150 8.28 -10.59 0.05
N ARG A 151 7.47 -10.49 1.12
CA ARG A 151 6.31 -11.36 1.30
C ARG A 151 5.31 -11.17 0.14
N PRO A 152 4.62 -12.24 -0.28
CA PRO A 152 3.67 -12.16 -1.40
C PRO A 152 2.61 -11.11 -1.08
N GLN A 153 2.52 -10.05 -1.90
CA GLN A 153 1.50 -9.00 -1.74
C GLN A 153 0.08 -9.58 -1.65
N GLY A 154 -0.17 -10.71 -2.33
CA GLY A 154 -1.42 -11.44 -2.26
C GLY A 154 -1.79 -11.95 -0.85
N TRP A 155 -0.82 -12.37 -0.04
CA TRP A 155 -1.08 -12.80 1.34
C TRP A 155 -1.51 -11.62 2.23
N LEU A 156 -0.78 -10.50 2.14
CA LEU A 156 -1.10 -9.29 2.90
C LEU A 156 -2.46 -8.71 2.47
N PHE A 157 -2.74 -8.76 1.18
CA PHE A 157 -4.04 -8.41 0.63
C PHE A 157 -5.15 -9.31 1.20
N GLY A 158 -4.95 -10.63 1.27
CA GLY A 158 -5.89 -11.56 1.87
C GLY A 158 -6.22 -11.26 3.34
N ILE A 159 -5.20 -10.95 4.15
CA ILE A 159 -5.41 -10.54 5.55
C ILE A 159 -6.25 -9.26 5.63
N ARG A 160 -5.96 -8.27 4.79
CA ARG A 160 -6.71 -7.00 4.73
C ARG A 160 -8.17 -7.23 4.37
N VAL A 161 -8.43 -8.05 3.34
CA VAL A 161 -9.79 -8.41 2.95
C VAL A 161 -10.52 -9.14 4.07
N GLY A 162 -9.88 -10.12 4.71
CA GLY A 162 -10.46 -10.85 5.84
C GLY A 162 -10.83 -9.93 7.01
N PHE A 163 -9.95 -8.98 7.34
CA PHE A 163 -10.23 -7.98 8.37
C PHE A 163 -11.36 -7.02 7.98
N GLY A 164 -11.42 -6.61 6.71
CA GLY A 164 -12.53 -5.83 6.14
C GLY A 164 -13.88 -6.52 6.29
N ILE A 165 -13.96 -7.80 5.91
CA ILE A 165 -15.17 -8.60 6.03
C ILE A 165 -15.56 -8.74 7.50
N ALA A 166 -14.62 -9.11 8.37
CA ALA A 166 -14.87 -9.25 9.81
C ALA A 166 -15.42 -7.96 10.42
N LEU A 167 -14.84 -6.81 10.09
CA LEU A 167 -15.29 -5.51 10.61
C LEU A 167 -16.68 -5.13 10.08
N GLY A 168 -16.97 -5.40 8.81
CA GLY A 168 -18.29 -5.17 8.20
C GLY A 168 -19.41 -6.02 8.82
N PHE A 169 -19.10 -7.24 9.27
CA PHE A 169 -20.06 -8.12 9.96
C PHE A 169 -20.16 -7.85 11.48
N ALA A 170 -19.05 -7.48 12.12
CA ALA A 170 -18.99 -7.36 13.57
C ALA A 170 -19.57 -6.04 14.10
N LEU A 171 -19.58 -4.98 13.28
CA LEU A 171 -20.01 -3.66 13.72
C LEU A 171 -21.38 -3.28 13.14
N PRO A 172 -22.33 -2.83 13.97
CA PRO A 172 -23.59 -2.27 13.50
C PRO A 172 -23.33 -0.91 12.83
N GLY A 173 -23.48 -0.85 11.51
CA GLY A 173 -23.22 0.36 10.71
C GLY A 173 -24.18 1.50 10.98
N ASP A 174 -25.41 1.21 11.40
CA ASP A 174 -26.38 2.18 11.90
C ASP A 174 -25.91 2.90 13.16
N ALA A 175 -25.18 2.22 14.05
CA ALA A 175 -24.60 2.83 15.23
C ALA A 175 -23.32 3.65 14.92
N MET A 176 -22.51 3.18 13.96
CA MET A 176 -21.21 3.79 13.64
C MET A 176 -21.29 4.91 12.61
N LEU A 177 -22.26 4.83 11.70
CA LEU A 177 -22.52 5.77 10.60
C LEU A 177 -24.03 6.14 10.55
N PRO A 178 -24.58 6.78 11.59
CA PRO A 178 -26.02 7.00 11.76
C PRO A 178 -26.67 7.90 10.70
N ILE A 179 -25.88 8.59 9.89
CA ILE A 179 -26.34 9.49 8.82
C ILE A 179 -26.49 8.70 7.49
N ILE A 180 -25.96 7.49 7.41
CA ILE A 180 -25.93 6.67 6.19
C ILE A 180 -26.91 5.51 6.35
N GLU A 181 -27.64 5.19 5.29
CA GLU A 181 -28.53 4.03 5.28
C GLU A 181 -27.78 2.74 5.67
N PRO A 182 -28.36 1.85 6.50
CA PRO A 182 -27.68 0.64 6.95
C PRO A 182 -27.21 -0.27 5.80
N SER A 183 -27.93 -0.28 4.68
CA SER A 183 -27.59 -0.98 3.43
C SER A 183 -26.26 -0.54 2.82
N ILE A 184 -25.82 0.69 3.12
CA ILE A 184 -24.58 1.30 2.62
C ILE A 184 -23.53 1.42 3.72
N ALA A 185 -23.94 1.72 4.96
CA ALA A 185 -23.07 1.90 6.11
C ALA A 185 -22.18 0.67 6.37
N ASN A 186 -22.78 -0.51 6.32
CA ASN A 186 -22.14 -1.80 6.58
C ASN A 186 -21.07 -2.17 5.52
N PRO A 187 -21.36 -2.07 4.21
CA PRO A 187 -20.34 -2.18 3.17
C PRO A 187 -19.22 -1.13 3.27
N LEU A 188 -19.55 0.12 3.66
CA LEU A 188 -18.54 1.15 3.89
C LEU A 188 -17.62 0.79 5.06
N LEU A 189 -18.15 0.25 6.17
CA LEU A 189 -17.33 -0.28 7.26
C LEU A 189 -16.37 -1.37 6.77
N ALA A 190 -16.81 -2.23 5.84
CA ALA A 190 -15.93 -3.23 5.25
C ALA A 190 -14.79 -2.59 4.43
N VAL A 191 -15.04 -1.49 3.71
CA VAL A 191 -13.97 -0.69 3.05
C VAL A 191 -12.95 -0.19 4.06
N LEU A 192 -13.41 0.30 5.22
CA LEU A 192 -12.50 0.79 6.25
C LEU A 192 -11.70 -0.30 6.90
N GLY A 193 -12.31 -1.46 7.17
CA GLY A 193 -11.58 -2.61 7.66
C GLY A 193 -10.54 -3.06 6.62
N GLY A 194 -10.89 -3.12 5.33
CA GLY A 194 -9.96 -3.44 4.26
C GLY A 194 -8.75 -2.49 4.21
N TYR A 195 -9.01 -1.18 4.36
CA TYR A 195 -7.98 -0.15 4.39
C TYR A 195 -7.11 -0.24 5.66
N SER A 196 -7.74 -0.37 6.83
CA SER A 196 -7.07 -0.41 8.13
C SER A 196 -6.43 -1.76 8.46
N GLY A 197 -6.65 -2.81 7.65
CA GLY A 197 -5.99 -4.10 7.78
C GLY A 197 -4.46 -4.02 7.66
N SER A 198 -3.90 -2.93 7.13
CA SER A 198 -2.46 -2.63 7.22
C SER A 198 -1.97 -2.57 8.66
N ILE A 199 -2.80 -2.10 9.59
CA ILE A 199 -2.48 -2.03 11.02
C ILE A 199 -2.33 -3.43 11.61
N VAL A 200 -3.20 -4.37 11.22
CA VAL A 200 -3.11 -5.77 11.65
C VAL A 200 -1.84 -6.40 11.09
N VAL A 201 -1.52 -6.12 9.82
CA VAL A 201 -0.27 -6.53 9.19
C VAL A 201 0.95 -5.93 9.90
N GLU A 202 0.90 -4.67 10.30
CA GLU A 202 1.96 -3.98 11.04
C GLU A 202 2.10 -4.49 12.48
N ALA A 203 0.99 -4.77 13.17
CA ALA A 203 0.99 -5.37 14.50
C ALA A 203 1.59 -6.79 14.48
N TYR A 204 1.26 -7.57 13.46
CA TYR A 204 1.89 -8.88 13.21
C TYR A 204 3.40 -8.77 12.93
N ARG A 205 3.87 -7.64 12.39
CA ARG A 205 5.29 -7.38 12.12
C ARG A 205 6.05 -6.80 13.32
N GLY A 206 5.41 -5.96 14.15
CA GLY A 206 6.10 -5.07 15.11
C GLY A 206 5.95 -5.38 16.60
N GLY A 207 5.09 -6.31 17.01
CA GLY A 207 4.86 -6.63 18.43
C GLY A 207 4.23 -5.48 19.26
N VAL A 208 4.04 -5.71 20.56
CA VAL A 208 3.13 -4.99 21.50
C VAL A 208 3.30 -3.46 21.57
N ARG A 209 4.44 -2.87 21.19
CA ARG A 209 4.65 -1.40 21.20
C ARG A 209 3.76 -0.63 20.20
N MET A 210 3.14 -1.32 19.24
CA MET A 210 2.39 -0.71 18.13
C MET A 210 0.94 -0.30 18.45
N TYR A 211 0.36 -0.72 19.57
CA TYR A 211 -1.06 -0.51 19.87
C TYR A 211 -1.47 0.98 19.96
N ARG A 212 -0.55 1.87 20.41
CA ARG A 212 -0.81 3.33 20.47
C ARG A 212 -0.74 4.00 19.09
N LEU A 213 0.14 3.53 18.21
CA LEU A 213 0.25 4.02 16.83
C LEU A 213 -0.97 3.60 16.01
N MET A 214 -1.45 2.39 16.27
CA MET A 214 -2.70 1.83 15.75
C MET A 214 -3.92 2.68 16.12
N ILE A 215 -4.10 3.06 17.40
CA ILE A 215 -5.21 3.94 17.81
C ILE A 215 -5.15 5.29 17.09
N ARG A 216 -3.94 5.86 16.94
CA ARG A 216 -3.74 7.15 16.28
C ARG A 216 -4.07 7.10 14.78
N ARG A 217 -3.65 6.04 14.08
CA ARG A 217 -3.96 5.79 12.67
C ARG A 217 -5.46 5.58 12.44
N VAL A 218 -6.13 4.81 13.30
CA VAL A 218 -7.59 4.61 13.23
C VAL A 218 -8.32 5.94 13.41
N GLN A 219 -7.87 6.80 14.34
CA GLN A 219 -8.44 8.14 14.54
C GLN A 219 -8.23 9.05 13.32
N GLU A 220 -7.06 9.03 12.70
CA GLU A 220 -6.77 9.78 11.47
C GLU A 220 -7.67 9.33 10.30
N ILE A 221 -7.89 8.02 10.15
CA ILE A 221 -8.78 7.45 9.14
C ILE A 221 -10.22 7.88 9.40
N TYR A 222 -10.68 7.82 10.65
CA TYR A 222 -12.03 8.23 11.03
C TYR A 222 -12.26 9.74 10.79
N ALA A 223 -11.24 10.55 11.06
CA ALA A 223 -11.28 11.99 10.80
C ALA A 223 -11.34 12.29 9.30
N TRP A 224 -10.48 11.65 8.50
CA TRP A 224 -10.48 11.80 7.04
C TRP A 224 -11.83 11.37 6.44
N MET A 225 -12.36 10.22 6.84
CA MET A 225 -13.68 9.74 6.44
C MET A 225 -14.79 10.73 6.74
N ARG A 226 -14.83 11.27 7.96
CA ARG A 226 -15.86 12.22 8.39
C ARG A 226 -15.82 13.46 7.49
N GLU A 227 -14.63 13.91 7.10
CA GLU A 227 -14.45 15.03 6.18
C GLU A 227 -14.91 14.68 4.76
N SER A 228 -14.52 13.51 4.25
CA SER A 228 -14.92 13.04 2.92
C SER A 228 -16.42 12.83 2.80
N LEU A 229 -17.08 12.25 3.82
CA LEU A 229 -18.53 12.07 3.87
C LEU A 229 -19.27 13.40 3.93
N ARG A 230 -18.76 14.38 4.70
CA ARG A 230 -19.29 15.75 4.71
C ARG A 230 -19.20 16.39 3.33
N TRP A 231 -18.07 16.24 2.65
CA TRP A 231 -17.89 16.76 1.30
C TRP A 231 -18.85 16.11 0.30
N ILE A 232 -18.98 14.77 0.31
CA ILE A 232 -19.91 14.04 -0.56
C ILE A 232 -21.35 14.48 -0.31
N HIS A 233 -21.76 14.59 0.97
CA HIS A 233 -23.09 15.08 1.32
C HIS A 233 -23.34 16.50 0.78
N HIS A 234 -22.35 17.38 0.87
CA HIS A 234 -22.44 18.74 0.35
C HIS A 234 -22.57 18.77 -1.19
N VAL A 235 -21.82 17.92 -1.88
CA VAL A 235 -21.92 17.75 -3.33
C VAL A 235 -23.31 17.26 -3.73
N ILE A 236 -23.84 16.24 -3.07
CA ILE A 236 -25.19 15.71 -3.34
C ILE A 236 -26.26 16.79 -3.13
N GLN A 237 -26.20 17.54 -2.03
CA GLN A 237 -27.14 18.64 -1.79
C GLN A 237 -27.02 19.76 -2.84
N SER A 238 -25.81 20.08 -3.30
CA SER A 238 -25.58 21.09 -4.34
C SER A 238 -26.16 20.69 -5.70
N ILE A 239 -26.18 19.39 -6.00
CA ILE A 239 -26.77 18.84 -7.22
C ILE A 239 -28.29 18.90 -7.15
N HIS A 240 -28.90 18.49 -6.02
CA HIS A 240 -30.36 18.56 -5.84
C HIS A 240 -30.94 19.98 -5.87
N ARG A 241 -30.21 20.99 -5.37
CA ARG A 241 -30.64 22.39 -5.47
C ARG A 241 -30.60 22.98 -6.88
N LYS A 242 -29.86 22.36 -7.80
CA LYS A 242 -29.79 22.81 -9.21
C LYS A 242 -30.82 22.12 -10.10
N SER A 243 -31.44 21.05 -9.62
CA SER A 243 -32.48 20.30 -10.33
C SER A 243 -33.91 20.65 -9.91
N ALA A 244 -34.08 21.55 -8.94
CA ALA A 244 -35.35 22.13 -8.50
C ALA A 244 -35.39 23.61 -8.90
#